data_AF-V5HE52-F1
#
_entry.id   AF-V5HE52-F1
#
_cell.length_a   1.000
_cell.length_b   1.000
_cell.length_c   1.000
_cell.angle_alpha   90.00
_cell.angle_beta   90.00
_cell.angle_gamma   90.00
#
_symmetry.space_group_name_H-M   'P 1'
#
loop_
_entity.id
_entity.type
_entity.pdbx_description
1 polymer ?
#
loop_
_entity_poly.entity_id
_entity_poly.type
_entity_poly.pdbx_seq_one_letter_code
_entity_poly.pdbx_strand_id
1 'polypeptide(L)'
;FLVAVAYATMVEARAKPHAFDPDALDPRCEKPNECPGNFRTVYYYKRGQGCTAIQLGEGCTDNGNYETRDLCNLHCLPAPGSQVRVA
;
A
#
# COMPACT_ATOMS: atom_id res chain seq x y z
N PHE A 1 48.60 12.17 27.59
CA PHE A 1 47.50 12.40 26.64
C PHE A 1 47.76 11.58 25.38
N LEU A 2 47.05 10.48 25.16
CA LEU A 2 46.94 9.87 23.82
C LEU A 2 45.54 9.26 23.69
N VAL A 3 44.94 9.56 22.55
CA VAL A 3 43.50 9.63 22.27
C VAL A 3 43.00 8.26 21.82
N ALA A 4 41.87 7.81 22.37
CA ALA A 4 41.16 6.63 21.88
C ALA A 4 40.52 6.93 20.52
N VAL A 5 40.82 6.12 19.51
CA VAL A 5 40.13 6.17 18.21
C VAL A 5 39.12 5.03 18.17
N ALA A 6 37.85 5.38 18.36
CA ALA A 6 36.75 4.45 18.14
C ALA A 6 36.46 4.39 16.64
N TYR A 7 36.64 3.21 16.05
CA TYR A 7 36.19 2.95 14.67
C TYR A 7 34.67 2.72 14.71
N ALA A 8 33.92 3.70 14.24
CA ALA A 8 32.50 3.52 13.97
C ALA A 8 32.37 2.61 12.73
N THR A 9 31.98 1.35 12.94
CA THR A 9 31.60 0.47 11.84
C THR A 9 30.20 0.84 11.39
N MET A 10 30.10 1.59 10.30
CA MET A 10 28.82 1.77 9.61
C MET A 10 28.48 0.44 8.93
N VAL A 11 27.61 -0.35 9.54
CA VAL A 11 26.94 -1.46 8.84
C VAL A 11 25.89 -0.81 7.96
N GLU A 12 26.31 -0.40 6.77
CA GLU A 12 25.40 -0.01 5.71
C GLU A 12 24.73 -1.29 5.23
N ALA A 13 23.63 -1.64 5.92
CA ALA A 13 22.69 -2.61 5.43
C ALA A 13 22.30 -2.14 4.04
N ARG A 14 22.83 -2.79 3.01
CA ARG A 14 22.45 -2.59 1.63
C ARG A 14 21.02 -3.09 1.49
N ALA A 15 20.08 -2.30 1.98
CA ALA A 15 18.74 -2.30 1.46
C ALA A 15 18.94 -2.07 -0.03
N LYS A 16 18.68 -3.13 -0.84
CA LYS A 16 18.54 -2.97 -2.28
C LYS A 16 17.69 -1.72 -2.47
N PRO A 17 18.09 -0.76 -3.32
CA PRO A 17 17.24 0.38 -3.58
C PRO A 17 15.96 -0.22 -4.15
N HIS A 18 14.93 -0.34 -3.31
CA HIS A 18 13.60 -0.66 -3.78
C HIS A 18 13.31 0.49 -4.72
N ALA A 19 13.31 0.18 -6.02
CA ALA A 19 13.03 1.15 -7.06
C ALA A 19 11.76 1.89 -6.61
N PHE A 20 11.90 3.20 -6.41
CA PHE A 20 10.75 4.04 -6.13
C PHE A 20 9.83 3.91 -7.34
N ASP A 21 8.78 3.12 -7.18
CA ASP A 21 7.73 2.97 -8.18
C ASP A 21 6.68 4.05 -7.86
N PRO A 22 6.62 5.15 -8.62
CA PRO A 22 5.65 6.21 -8.40
C PRO A 22 4.19 5.72 -8.60
N ASP A 23 4.01 4.52 -9.16
CA ASP A 23 2.72 3.86 -9.34
C ASP A 23 2.45 2.78 -8.27
N ALA A 24 3.38 2.57 -7.33
CA ALA A 24 3.17 1.68 -6.19
C ALA A 24 2.11 2.30 -5.28
N LEU A 25 0.93 1.68 -5.30
CA LEU A 25 -0.11 1.97 -4.34
C LEU A 25 0.34 1.43 -2.96
N ASP A 26 -0.15 2.03 -1.89
CA ASP A 26 -0.12 1.39 -0.57
C ASP A 26 -0.56 -0.08 -0.74
N PRO A 27 0.17 -1.08 -0.22
CA PRO A 27 -0.22 -2.49 -0.35
C PRO A 27 -1.66 -2.79 0.06
N ARG A 28 -2.23 -1.97 0.97
CA ARG A 28 -3.63 -2.03 1.40
C ARG A 28 -4.63 -1.57 0.35
N CYS A 29 -4.17 -0.96 -0.74
CA CYS A 29 -4.97 -0.57 -1.90
C CYS A 29 -5.01 -1.66 -2.97
N GLU A 30 -4.17 -2.70 -2.89
CA GLU A 30 -4.17 -3.78 -3.87
C GLU A 30 -5.36 -4.72 -3.66
N LYS A 31 -5.82 -5.34 -4.76
CA LYS A 31 -6.88 -6.37 -4.70
C LYS A 31 -6.37 -7.53 -3.84
N PRO A 32 -7.11 -7.97 -2.82
CA PRO A 32 -6.77 -9.17 -2.07
C PRO A 32 -6.96 -10.41 -2.96
N ASN A 33 -6.32 -11.51 -2.57
CA ASN A 33 -6.51 -12.78 -3.29
C ASN A 33 -7.98 -13.18 -3.32
N GLU A 34 -8.40 -13.84 -4.40
CA GLU A 34 -9.77 -14.32 -4.50
C GLU A 34 -10.05 -15.35 -3.42
N CYS A 35 -11.04 -15.03 -2.59
CA CYS A 35 -11.39 -15.83 -1.44
C CYS A 35 -12.92 -15.81 -1.30
N PRO A 36 -13.61 -16.75 -1.97
CA PRO A 36 -15.07 -16.73 -2.09
C PRO A 36 -15.76 -16.78 -0.73
N GLY A 37 -16.83 -16.00 -0.58
CA GLY A 37 -17.65 -15.95 0.62
C GLY A 37 -18.16 -14.54 0.89
N ASN A 38 -18.92 -14.38 1.96
CA ASN A 38 -19.63 -13.16 2.32
C ASN A 38 -19.44 -12.78 3.81
N PHE A 39 -18.34 -13.22 4.42
CA PHE A 39 -18.07 -13.01 5.83
C PHE A 39 -17.81 -11.53 6.16
N ARG A 40 -17.04 -10.85 5.30
CA ARG A 40 -16.76 -9.41 5.45
C ARG A 40 -16.58 -8.72 4.11
N THR A 41 -16.80 -7.41 4.10
CA THR A 41 -16.54 -6.56 2.94
C THR A 41 -15.40 -5.62 3.24
N VAL A 42 -14.45 -5.51 2.31
CA VAL A 42 -13.33 -4.58 2.36
C VAL A 42 -13.22 -3.81 1.04
N TYR A 43 -12.46 -2.73 1.04
CA TYR A 43 -12.28 -1.83 -0.09
C TYR A 43 -10.83 -1.76 -0.51
N TYR A 44 -10.61 -1.96 -1.81
CA TYR A 44 -9.32 -1.84 -2.46
C TYR A 44 -9.43 -0.91 -3.67
N TYR A 45 -8.31 -0.40 -4.13
CA TYR A 45 -8.26 0.51 -5.26
C TYR A 45 -8.14 -0.25 -6.59
N LYS A 46 -9.07 0.03 -7.51
CA LYS A 46 -9.05 -0.52 -8.85
C LYS A 46 -8.86 0.61 -9.87
N ARG A 47 -7.77 0.55 -10.63
CA ARG A 47 -7.46 1.54 -11.68
C ARG A 47 -8.65 1.68 -12.65
N GLY A 48 -9.03 2.92 -12.92
CA GLY A 48 -10.18 3.27 -13.78
C GLY A 48 -11.57 3.11 -13.15
N GLN A 49 -11.68 2.50 -11.96
CA GLN A 49 -12.94 2.33 -11.23
C GLN A 49 -12.93 3.03 -9.86
N GLY A 50 -11.75 3.30 -9.31
CA GLY A 50 -11.58 3.82 -7.96
C GLY A 50 -11.70 2.74 -6.89
N CYS A 51 -12.01 3.15 -5.67
CA CYS A 51 -12.18 2.24 -4.55
C CYS A 51 -13.42 1.34 -4.74
N THR A 52 -13.15 0.04 -4.82
CA THR A 52 -14.10 -1.02 -5.15
C THR A 52 -14.26 -1.95 -3.96
N ALA A 53 -15.50 -2.37 -3.68
CA ALA A 53 -15.79 -3.33 -2.63
C ALA A 53 -15.51 -4.77 -3.10
N ILE A 54 -15.04 -5.62 -2.20
CA ILE A 54 -14.95 -7.06 -2.39
C ILE A 54 -15.44 -7.77 -1.12
N GLN A 55 -16.23 -8.84 -1.30
CA GLN A 55 -16.61 -9.73 -0.22
C GLN A 55 -15.59 -10.84 -0.09
N LEU A 56 -15.16 -11.09 1.13
CA LEU A 56 -14.21 -12.15 1.48
C LEU A 56 -14.91 -13.19 2.35
N GLY A 57 -14.57 -14.46 2.14
CA GLY A 57 -14.92 -15.56 3.04
C GLY A 57 -14.25 -15.46 4.41
N GLU A 58 -14.60 -16.41 5.28
CA GLU A 58 -14.01 -16.52 6.62
C GLU A 58 -12.55 -16.99 6.53
N GLY A 59 -11.66 -16.43 7.38
CA GLY A 59 -10.23 -16.78 7.40
C GLY A 59 -9.39 -16.21 6.25
N CYS A 60 -9.99 -15.44 5.33
CA CYS A 60 -9.28 -14.83 4.21
C CYS A 60 -8.43 -13.62 4.64
N THR A 61 -7.19 -13.55 4.13
CA THR A 61 -6.39 -12.32 4.18
C THR A 61 -7.05 -11.22 3.35
N ASP A 62 -7.03 -10.01 3.86
CA ASP A 62 -7.48 -8.79 3.18
C ASP A 62 -6.31 -7.86 2.84
N ASN A 63 -5.05 -8.28 3.02
CA ASN A 63 -3.88 -7.41 2.86
C ASN A 63 -3.95 -6.11 3.70
N GLY A 64 -4.77 -6.09 4.76
CA GLY A 64 -5.08 -4.87 5.50
C GLY A 64 -5.93 -3.85 4.73
N ASN A 65 -6.71 -4.27 3.73
CA ASN A 65 -7.62 -3.41 2.98
C ASN A 65 -8.54 -2.60 3.90
N TYR A 66 -9.09 -1.53 3.35
CA TYR A 66 -9.87 -0.58 4.13
C TYR A 66 -11.28 -1.09 4.41
N GLU A 67 -11.77 -0.86 5.63
CA GLU A 67 -13.13 -1.26 6.02
C GLU A 67 -14.22 -0.40 5.35
N THR A 68 -13.87 0.82 4.92
CA THR A 68 -14.79 1.75 4.27
C THR A 68 -14.23 2.28 2.96
N ARG A 69 -15.14 2.63 2.04
CA ARG A 69 -14.78 3.24 0.77
C ARG A 69 -14.07 4.58 0.95
N ASP A 70 -14.45 5.35 1.97
CA ASP A 70 -13.89 6.68 2.22
C ASP A 70 -12.45 6.60 2.73
N LEU A 71 -12.13 5.63 3.58
CA LEU A 71 -10.74 5.36 3.98
C LEU A 71 -9.90 4.93 2.78
N CYS A 72 -10.43 4.04 1.92
CA CYS A 72 -9.75 3.68 0.69
C CYS A 72 -9.50 4.92 -0.20
N ASN A 73 -10.50 5.77 -0.40
CA ASN A 73 -10.35 6.98 -1.22
C ASN A 73 -9.32 7.94 -0.61
N LEU A 74 -9.30 8.09 0.73
CA LEU A 74 -8.35 8.95 1.41
C LEU A 74 -6.90 8.51 1.19
N HIS A 75 -6.65 7.19 1.14
CA HIS A 75 -5.30 6.64 1.12
C HIS A 75 -4.80 6.17 -0.26
N CYS A 76 -5.71 5.85 -1.19
CA CYS A 76 -5.34 5.23 -2.47
C CYS A 76 -5.44 6.17 -3.68
N LEU A 77 -5.73 7.46 -3.48
CA LEU A 77 -5.89 8.46 -4.54
C LEU A 77 -4.60 9.24 -4.86
N PRO A 78 -4.46 9.79 -6.09
CA PRO A 78 -5.48 9.86 -7.15
C PRO A 78 -5.30 8.79 -8.23
N ALA A 79 -6.39 8.50 -8.95
CA ALA A 79 -6.32 7.60 -10.09
C ALA A 79 -5.25 8.03 -11.10
N PRO A 80 -4.56 7.09 -11.76
CA PRO A 80 -3.88 7.39 -13.01
C PRO A 80 -4.93 7.95 -14.00
N GLY A 81 -4.81 9.24 -14.33
CA GLY A 81 -5.80 10.01 -15.11
C GLY A 81 -6.60 11.07 -14.33
N SER A 82 -6.53 11.06 -12.99
CA SER A 82 -7.05 12.11 -12.11
C SER A 82 -5.97 13.10 -11.66
N GLN A 83 -4.96 13.31 -12.50
CA GLN A 83 -4.25 14.59 -12.45
C GLN A 83 -5.28 15.65 -12.81
N VAL A 84 -5.88 16.27 -11.78
CA VAL A 84 -6.41 17.62 -11.94
C VAL A 84 -5.25 18.39 -12.55
N ARG A 85 -5.36 18.74 -13.84
CA ARG A 85 -4.53 19.79 -14.41
C ARG A 85 -4.83 21.01 -13.55
N VAL A 86 -3.99 21.26 -12.55
CA VAL A 86 -3.95 22.56 -11.90
C VAL A 86 -3.56 23.52 -13.02
N ALA A 87 -4.45 24.48 -13.24
CA ALA A 87 -4.48 25.40 -14.38
C ALA A 87 -3.13 26.07 -14.66
#